data_AF-A0A167ISI4-F1
#
_entry.id   AF-A0A167ISI4-F1
#
_cell.length_a   1.000
_cell.length_b   1.000
_cell.length_c   1.000
_cell.angle_alpha   90.00
_cell.angle_beta   90.00
_cell.angle_gamma   90.00
#
_symmetry.space_group_name_H-M   'P 1'
#
loop_
_entity.id
_entity.type
_entity.pdbx_description
1 polymer ?
#
loop_
_entity_poly.entity_id
_entity_poly.type
_entity_poly.pdbx_seq_one_letter_code
_entity_poly.pdbx_strand_id
1 'polypeptide(L)'
;MVQYLERSVISTDWITLVIMGCILLLAFTKYAYPKRFQEFIQLPITNKYFLIHGKNDRIEHPFNLLLFVFQVLSFSLLIYLLIKTYDSTIALKNKWLYVQIVTVYSVFIGVKFSIEKIVGSIFSIDSLVNQYLYQKLSYRNLLAILVLIINSIFLYTLAPSLHLLLGFVGILIVFNGIALFYSYKTNGNLIFSHFFYFILYLCALEISPYIIVYKTIT
;
A
#
# COMPACT_ATOMS: atom_id res chain seq x y z
N MET A 1 -49.04 4.15 -3.13
CA MET A 1 -48.19 4.84 -2.14
C MET A 1 -46.77 4.34 -2.38
N VAL A 2 -45.99 5.08 -3.16
CA VAL A 2 -44.60 4.70 -3.46
C VAL A 2 -43.79 4.97 -2.21
N GLN A 3 -43.33 3.91 -1.56
CA GLN A 3 -42.39 4.00 -0.45
C GLN A 3 -41.08 4.57 -1.01
N TYR A 4 -40.83 5.85 -0.74
CA TYR A 4 -39.51 6.41 -0.93
C TYR A 4 -38.58 5.67 0.04
N LEU A 5 -37.77 4.77 -0.51
CA LEU A 5 -36.54 4.33 0.14
C LEU A 5 -35.75 5.60 0.41
N GLU A 6 -35.79 6.09 1.66
CA GLU A 6 -34.79 7.02 2.18
C GLU A 6 -33.45 6.28 2.19
N ARG A 7 -32.84 6.17 1.01
CA ARG A 7 -31.41 5.91 0.88
C ARG A 7 -30.77 7.07 1.62
N SER A 8 -30.20 6.81 2.79
CA SER A 8 -29.42 7.78 3.55
C SER A 8 -28.33 8.33 2.63
N VAL A 9 -28.59 9.49 2.03
CA VAL A 9 -27.66 10.24 1.17
C VAL A 9 -26.62 10.86 2.09
N ILE A 10 -25.83 10.03 2.77
CA ILE A 10 -24.54 10.44 3.29
C ILE A 10 -23.64 10.51 2.06
N SER A 11 -23.52 11.73 1.51
CA SER A 11 -22.67 12.15 0.39
C SER A 11 -21.50 11.20 0.11
N THR A 12 -21.73 10.21 -0.75
CA THR A 12 -20.69 9.33 -1.31
C THR A 12 -19.83 10.06 -2.34
N ASP A 13 -20.25 11.27 -2.74
CA ASP A 13 -19.70 12.04 -3.85
C ASP A 13 -18.20 12.30 -3.71
N TRP A 14 -17.73 12.62 -2.50
CA TRP A 14 -16.29 12.83 -2.27
C TRP A 14 -15.48 11.53 -2.38
N ILE A 15 -16.05 10.37 -2.00
CA ILE A 15 -15.39 9.07 -2.17
C ILE A 15 -15.28 8.75 -3.67
N THR A 16 -16.34 9.02 -4.42
CA THR A 16 -16.35 8.89 -5.88
C THR A 16 -15.30 9.77 -6.54
N LEU A 17 -15.14 11.02 -6.09
CA LEU A 17 -14.07 11.92 -6.57
C LEU A 17 -12.67 11.36 -6.27
N VAL A 18 -12.44 10.77 -5.10
CA VAL A 18 -11.17 10.13 -4.75
C VAL A 18 -10.89 8.94 -5.67
N ILE A 19 -11.87 8.05 -5.88
CA ILE A 19 -11.73 6.90 -6.80
C ILE A 19 -11.44 7.39 -8.22
N MET A 20 -12.16 8.40 -8.69
CA MET A 20 -11.93 9.00 -10.00
C MET A 20 -10.52 9.60 -10.11
N GLY A 21 -10.05 10.31 -9.08
CA GLY A 21 -8.69 10.83 -8.99
C GLY A 21 -7.65 9.71 -9.06
N CYS A 22 -7.86 8.59 -8.35
CA CYS A 22 -7.00 7.41 -8.41
C CYS A 22 -6.94 6.79 -9.83
N ILE A 23 -8.09 6.68 -10.50
CA ILE A 23 -8.16 6.16 -11.88
C ILE A 23 -7.44 7.09 -12.86
N LEU A 24 -7.66 8.41 -12.75
CA LEU A 24 -6.97 9.41 -13.56
C LEU A 24 -5.46 9.37 -13.33
N LEU A 25 -5.02 9.21 -12.08
CA LEU A 25 -3.60 9.09 -11.74
C LEU A 25 -2.97 7.84 -12.34
N LEU A 26 -3.66 6.69 -12.31
CA LEU A 26 -3.20 5.47 -12.98
C LEU A 26 -3.15 5.63 -14.50
N ALA A 27 -4.19 6.23 -15.10
CA ALA A 27 -4.25 6.48 -16.53
C ALA A 27 -3.11 7.40 -16.99
N PHE A 28 -2.85 8.47 -16.24
CA PHE A 28 -1.73 9.38 -16.45
C PHE A 28 -0.39 8.65 -16.34
N THR A 29 -0.20 7.82 -15.31
CA THR A 29 1.03 7.03 -15.12
C THR A 29 1.28 6.09 -16.30
N LYS A 30 0.23 5.41 -16.79
CA LYS A 30 0.29 4.55 -17.98
C LYS A 30 0.61 5.34 -19.24
N TYR A 31 0.03 6.53 -19.41
CA TYR A 31 0.28 7.40 -20.56
C TYR A 31 1.72 7.94 -20.57
N ALA A 32 2.23 8.40 -19.43
CA ALA A 32 3.58 8.94 -19.30
C ALA A 32 4.67 7.86 -19.43
N TYR A 33 4.42 6.64 -18.93
CA TYR A 33 5.43 5.57 -18.86
C TYR A 33 4.89 4.22 -19.34
N PRO A 34 4.47 4.08 -20.61
CA PRO A 34 3.73 2.90 -21.08
C PRO A 34 4.52 1.59 -21.01
N LYS A 35 5.79 1.58 -21.42
CA LYS A 35 6.65 0.38 -21.38
C LYS A 35 6.87 -0.10 -19.94
N ARG A 36 7.20 0.83 -19.03
CA ARG A 36 7.40 0.52 -17.60
C ARG A 36 6.12 0.02 -16.95
N PHE A 37 4.99 0.63 -17.27
CA PHE A 37 3.69 0.23 -16.75
C PHE A 37 3.28 -1.18 -17.19
N GLN A 38 3.57 -1.56 -18.44
CA GLN A 38 3.31 -2.92 -18.93
C GLN A 38 4.16 -3.96 -18.18
N GLU A 39 5.45 -3.70 -17.99
CA GLU A 39 6.32 -4.60 -17.23
C GLU A 39 5.92 -4.66 -15.75
N PHE A 40 5.49 -3.54 -15.19
CA PHE A 40 4.99 -3.45 -13.82
C PHE A 40 3.73 -4.31 -13.58
N ILE A 41 2.74 -4.27 -14.47
CA ILE A 41 1.53 -5.12 -14.34
C ILE A 41 1.89 -6.61 -14.45
N GLN A 42 2.93 -6.96 -15.20
CA GLN A 42 3.38 -8.33 -15.39
C GLN A 42 4.25 -8.85 -14.23
N LEU A 43 4.44 -8.08 -13.17
CA LEU A 43 5.23 -8.47 -11.99
C LEU A 43 4.83 -9.81 -11.34
N PRO A 44 3.54 -10.18 -11.23
CA PRO A 44 3.16 -11.49 -10.68
C PRO A 44 3.60 -12.67 -11.56
N ILE A 45 3.85 -12.43 -12.84
CA ILE A 45 4.10 -13.46 -13.85
C ILE A 45 5.59 -13.53 -14.17
N THR A 46 6.26 -12.37 -14.25
CA THR A 46 7.66 -12.28 -14.67
C THR A 46 8.46 -11.32 -13.80
N ASN A 47 9.70 -11.71 -13.46
CA ASN A 47 10.65 -10.83 -12.79
C ASN A 47 11.32 -9.81 -13.74
N LYS A 48 10.85 -9.71 -14.99
CA LYS A 48 11.44 -8.89 -16.06
C LYS A 48 11.55 -7.42 -15.64
N TYR A 49 10.55 -6.89 -14.94
CA TYR A 49 10.55 -5.54 -14.38
C TYR A 49 11.77 -5.30 -13.48
N PHE A 50 12.09 -6.22 -12.57
CA PHE A 50 13.25 -6.07 -11.67
C PHE A 50 14.58 -6.31 -12.38
N LEU A 51 14.62 -7.17 -13.40
CA LEU A 51 15.84 -7.44 -14.16
C LEU A 51 16.26 -6.24 -15.04
N ILE A 52 15.29 -5.53 -15.62
CA ILE A 52 15.53 -4.41 -16.54
C ILE A 52 15.66 -3.09 -15.78
N HIS A 53 14.78 -2.84 -14.81
CA HIS A 53 14.71 -1.54 -14.13
C HIS A 53 15.37 -1.57 -12.74
N GLY A 54 15.52 -2.74 -12.11
CA GLY A 54 16.06 -2.83 -10.73
C GLY A 54 17.57 -2.61 -10.59
N LYS A 55 18.35 -2.68 -11.68
CA LYS A 55 19.82 -2.48 -11.62
C LYS A 55 20.26 -1.01 -11.76
N ASN A 56 19.49 -0.18 -12.49
CA ASN A 56 19.90 1.18 -12.86
C ASN A 56 18.89 2.27 -12.49
N ASP A 57 17.63 1.95 -12.17
CA ASP A 57 16.68 2.99 -11.75
C ASP A 57 16.74 3.27 -10.26
N ARG A 58 16.78 4.56 -9.94
CA ARG A 58 16.60 5.05 -8.58
C ARG A 58 15.14 4.86 -8.17
N ILE A 59 14.92 4.48 -6.92
CA ILE A 59 13.57 4.39 -6.30
C ILE A 59 12.80 5.70 -6.49
N GLU A 60 13.52 6.83 -6.50
CA GLU A 60 13.01 8.20 -6.65
C GLU A 60 12.48 8.53 -8.06
N HIS A 61 12.51 7.60 -9.01
CA HIS A 61 11.98 7.83 -10.35
C HIS A 61 10.49 8.26 -10.30
N PRO A 62 10.05 9.27 -11.09
CA PRO A 62 8.69 9.82 -11.02
C PRO A 62 7.57 8.78 -11.18
N PHE A 63 7.82 7.73 -11.97
CA PHE A 63 6.91 6.58 -12.08
C PHE A 63 6.57 5.95 -10.71
N ASN A 64 7.58 5.70 -9.87
CA ASN A 64 7.37 5.10 -8.56
C ASN A 64 6.70 6.08 -7.60
N LEU A 65 7.00 7.38 -7.72
CA LEU A 65 6.35 8.43 -6.94
C LEU A 65 4.85 8.51 -7.26
N LEU A 66 4.48 8.51 -8.54
CA LEU A 66 3.08 8.52 -8.97
C LEU A 66 2.32 7.29 -8.46
N LEU A 67 2.92 6.10 -8.61
CA LEU A 67 2.36 4.86 -8.08
C LEU A 67 2.29 4.86 -6.55
N PHE A 68 3.23 5.50 -5.87
CA PHE A 68 3.20 5.65 -4.41
C PHE A 68 2.05 6.56 -3.95
N VAL A 69 1.83 7.69 -4.62
CA VAL A 69 0.67 8.56 -4.34
C VAL A 69 -0.63 7.79 -4.56
N PHE A 70 -0.74 7.06 -5.66
CA PHE A 70 -1.87 6.18 -5.94
C PHE A 70 -2.07 5.13 -4.82
N GLN A 71 -0.98 4.53 -4.37
CA GLN A 71 -0.97 3.54 -3.30
C GLN A 71 -1.49 4.12 -1.97
N VAL A 72 -1.00 5.30 -1.58
CA VAL A 72 -1.45 6.01 -0.38
C VAL A 72 -2.94 6.30 -0.43
N LEU A 73 -3.45 6.85 -1.53
CA LEU A 73 -4.87 7.18 -1.67
C LEU A 73 -5.77 5.93 -1.58
N SER A 74 -5.36 4.85 -2.25
CA SER A 74 -6.14 3.61 -2.32
C SER A 74 -6.20 2.86 -0.99
N PHE A 75 -5.06 2.70 -0.30
CA PHE A 75 -5.04 2.07 1.03
C PHE A 75 -5.71 2.92 2.10
N SER A 76 -5.54 4.25 2.04
CA SER A 76 -6.23 5.15 2.97
C SER A 76 -7.75 5.05 2.81
N LEU A 77 -8.23 4.84 1.59
CA LEU A 77 -9.66 4.66 1.34
C LEU A 77 -10.18 3.35 1.94
N LEU A 78 -9.39 2.27 1.86
CA LEU A 78 -9.73 1.00 2.51
C LEU A 78 -9.82 1.16 4.04
N ILE A 79 -8.85 1.85 4.65
CA ILE A 79 -8.86 2.13 6.10
C ILE A 79 -10.08 2.99 6.49
N TYR A 80 -10.41 4.00 5.69
CA TYR A 80 -11.62 4.79 5.91
C TYR A 80 -12.89 3.93 5.87
N LEU A 81 -13.01 3.02 4.90
CA LEU A 81 -14.14 2.10 4.81
C LEU A 81 -14.21 1.14 6.00
N LEU A 82 -13.07 0.64 6.51
CA LEU A 82 -13.02 -0.14 7.76
C LEU A 82 -13.61 0.64 8.92
N ILE A 83 -13.11 1.86 9.17
CA ILE A 83 -13.56 2.68 10.31
C ILE A 83 -15.04 3.01 10.18
N LYS A 84 -15.49 3.42 8.99
CA LYS A 84 -16.91 3.73 8.74
C LYS A 84 -17.83 2.52 8.99
N THR A 85 -17.36 1.31 8.68
CA THR A 85 -18.16 0.08 8.84
C THR A 85 -18.12 -0.44 10.28
N TYR A 86 -17.02 -0.21 11.00
CA TYR A 86 -16.87 -0.59 12.40
C TYR A 86 -17.63 0.36 13.33
N ASP A 87 -17.45 1.66 13.15
CA ASP A 87 -18.14 2.70 13.92
C ASP A 87 -18.45 3.90 13.01
N SER A 88 -19.70 3.95 12.55
CA SER A 88 -20.18 5.03 11.68
C SER A 88 -20.22 6.38 12.37
N THR A 89 -20.24 6.45 13.70
CA THR A 89 -20.30 7.71 14.46
C THR A 89 -18.99 8.49 14.37
N ILE A 90 -17.85 7.79 14.35
CA ILE A 90 -16.51 8.39 14.19
C ILE A 90 -16.40 9.05 12.82
N ALA A 91 -16.84 8.36 11.77
CA ALA A 91 -16.81 8.87 10.41
C ALA A 91 -17.76 10.07 10.19
N LEU A 92 -18.91 10.07 10.87
CA LEU A 92 -19.87 11.19 10.80
C LEU A 92 -19.40 12.42 11.58
N LYS A 93 -18.74 12.22 12.73
CA LYS A 93 -18.26 13.30 13.60
C LYS A 93 -17.07 14.03 13.01
N ASN A 94 -16.19 13.33 12.28
CA ASN A 94 -14.95 13.88 11.75
C ASN A 94 -14.92 13.91 10.22
N LYS A 95 -15.33 15.03 9.62
CA LYS A 95 -15.29 15.24 8.16
C LYS A 95 -13.87 15.17 7.56
N TRP A 96 -12.83 15.39 8.37
CA TRP A 96 -11.43 15.37 7.95
C TRP A 96 -10.75 14.01 8.15
N LEU A 97 -11.51 12.98 8.56
CA LEU A 97 -10.97 11.66 8.89
C LEU A 97 -10.16 11.06 7.74
N TYR A 98 -10.65 11.15 6.49
CA TYR A 98 -9.91 10.63 5.33
C TYR A 98 -8.56 11.32 5.13
N VAL A 99 -8.51 12.64 5.26
CA VAL A 99 -7.26 13.41 5.13
C VAL A 99 -6.28 13.04 6.25
N GLN A 100 -6.76 12.89 7.49
CA GLN A 100 -5.94 12.43 8.61
C GLN A 100 -5.36 11.03 8.36
N ILE A 101 -6.17 10.09 7.85
CA ILE A 101 -5.71 8.75 7.50
C ILE A 101 -4.63 8.83 6.41
N VAL A 102 -4.84 9.62 5.36
CA VAL A 102 -3.86 9.81 4.27
C VAL A 102 -2.55 10.35 4.82
N THR A 103 -2.58 11.38 5.68
CA THR A 103 -1.39 11.97 6.28
C THR A 103 -0.66 10.96 7.18
N VAL A 104 -1.37 10.30 8.11
CA VAL A 104 -0.77 9.33 9.02
C VAL A 104 -0.15 8.16 8.25
N TYR A 105 -0.88 7.62 7.27
CA TYR A 105 -0.40 6.50 6.44
C TYR A 105 0.82 6.89 5.60
N SER A 106 0.80 8.07 4.99
CA SER A 106 1.93 8.59 4.20
C SER A 106 3.17 8.81 5.06
N VAL A 107 3.02 9.46 6.23
CA VAL A 107 4.12 9.71 7.17
C VAL A 107 4.67 8.39 7.71
N PHE A 108 3.81 7.46 8.10
CA PHE A 108 4.23 6.15 8.60
C PHE A 108 5.11 5.41 7.57
N ILE A 109 4.68 5.37 6.31
CA ILE A 109 5.47 4.73 5.25
C ILE A 109 6.74 5.50 4.95
N GLY A 110 6.68 6.83 4.90
CA GLY A 110 7.84 7.68 4.61
C GLY A 110 8.93 7.57 5.65
N VAL A 111 8.56 7.57 6.94
CA VAL A 111 9.47 7.35 8.07
C VAL A 111 10.08 5.97 8.00
N LYS A 112 9.25 4.92 7.78
CA LYS A 112 9.75 3.56 7.64
C LYS A 112 10.79 3.47 6.52
N PHE A 113 10.44 3.92 5.32
CA PHE A 113 11.33 3.92 4.16
C PHE A 113 12.65 4.67 4.41
N SER A 114 12.58 5.82 5.09
CA SER A 114 13.77 6.63 5.40
C SER A 114 14.72 5.93 6.36
N ILE A 115 14.19 5.28 7.40
CA ILE A 115 15.01 4.53 8.35
C ILE A 115 15.64 3.30 7.65
N GLU A 116 14.89 2.59 6.81
CA GLU A 116 15.43 1.45 6.04
C GLU A 116 16.62 1.90 5.16
N LYS A 117 16.52 3.06 4.51
CA LYS A 117 17.60 3.64 3.69
C LYS A 117 18.82 4.08 4.53
N ILE A 118 18.60 4.69 5.70
CA ILE A 118 19.68 5.08 6.62
C ILE A 118 20.44 3.85 7.13
N VAL A 119 19.72 2.79 7.52
CA VAL A 119 20.32 1.52 7.94
C VAL A 119 21.19 0.95 6.81
N GLY A 120 20.70 0.94 5.57
CA GLY A 120 21.48 0.49 4.42
C GLY A 120 22.80 1.25 4.26
N SER A 121 22.78 2.56 4.47
CA SER A 121 23.94 3.43 4.37
C SER A 121 24.95 3.21 5.50
N ILE A 122 24.49 3.09 6.75
CA ILE A 122 25.36 2.84 7.91
C ILE A 122 26.14 1.54 7.75
N PHE A 123 25.51 0.51 7.20
CA PHE A 123 26.12 -0.81 7.02
C PHE A 123 26.81 -1.01 5.66
N SER A 124 26.90 0.03 4.82
CA SER A 124 27.50 -0.03 3.48
C SER A 124 26.89 -1.12 2.58
N ILE A 125 25.60 -1.40 2.76
CA ILE A 125 24.80 -2.38 1.99
C ILE A 125 23.70 -1.68 1.17
N ASP A 126 23.93 -0.41 0.79
CA ASP A 126 22.97 0.45 0.09
C ASP A 126 22.38 -0.18 -1.17
N SER A 127 23.20 -0.87 -1.97
CA SER A 127 22.75 -1.50 -3.21
C SER A 127 21.70 -2.59 -2.97
N LEU A 128 21.93 -3.42 -1.96
CA LEU A 128 21.03 -4.49 -1.57
C LEU A 128 19.74 -3.94 -0.95
N VAL A 129 19.88 -2.97 -0.04
CA VAL A 129 18.73 -2.33 0.60
C VAL A 129 17.88 -1.59 -0.44
N ASN A 130 18.49 -0.87 -1.38
CA ASN A 130 17.75 -0.20 -2.44
C ASN A 130 17.00 -1.20 -3.35
N GLN A 131 17.62 -2.32 -3.73
CA GLN A 131 16.96 -3.34 -4.53
C GLN A 131 15.78 -3.98 -3.78
N TYR A 132 15.96 -4.28 -2.49
CA TYR A 132 14.92 -4.80 -1.62
C TYR A 132 13.75 -3.80 -1.48
N LEU A 133 14.05 -2.53 -1.18
CA LEU A 133 13.05 -1.48 -1.03
C LEU A 133 12.28 -1.23 -2.32
N TYR A 134 12.96 -1.28 -3.46
CA TYR A 134 12.34 -1.17 -4.78
C TYR A 134 11.35 -2.31 -5.05
N GLN A 135 11.74 -3.55 -4.75
CA GLN A 135 10.85 -4.72 -4.86
C GLN A 135 9.64 -4.60 -3.94
N LYS A 136 9.87 -4.29 -2.67
CA LYS A 136 8.83 -4.11 -1.64
C LYS A 136 7.82 -3.04 -2.05
N LEU A 137 8.30 -1.88 -2.51
CA LEU A 137 7.45 -0.80 -2.98
C LEU A 137 6.64 -1.20 -4.22
N SER A 138 7.26 -1.88 -5.19
CA SER A 138 6.61 -2.29 -6.43
C SER A 138 5.49 -3.30 -6.19
N TYR A 139 5.71 -4.33 -5.36
CA TYR A 139 4.65 -5.27 -5.00
C TYR A 139 3.49 -4.58 -4.26
N ARG A 140 3.80 -3.63 -3.36
CA ARG A 140 2.76 -2.90 -2.61
C ARG A 140 1.96 -1.96 -3.51
N ASN A 141 2.61 -1.30 -4.48
CA ASN A 141 1.94 -0.51 -5.50
C ASN A 141 1.02 -1.38 -6.38
N LEU A 142 1.43 -2.61 -6.70
CA LEU A 142 0.58 -3.53 -7.45
C LEU A 142 -0.64 -3.95 -6.63
N LEU A 143 -0.45 -4.28 -5.34
CA LEU A 143 -1.56 -4.57 -4.43
C LEU A 143 -2.54 -3.39 -4.33
N ALA A 144 -2.07 -2.15 -4.40
CA ALA A 144 -2.96 -0.99 -4.37
C ALA A 144 -3.94 -0.94 -5.55
N ILE A 145 -3.57 -1.49 -6.72
CA ILE A 145 -4.50 -1.60 -7.86
C ILE A 145 -5.64 -2.55 -7.51
N LEU A 146 -5.34 -3.70 -6.90
CA LEU A 146 -6.35 -4.64 -6.42
C LEU A 146 -7.24 -4.01 -5.33
N VAL A 147 -6.63 -3.27 -4.39
CA VAL A 147 -7.35 -2.53 -3.35
C VAL A 147 -8.32 -1.53 -3.94
N LEU A 148 -7.93 -0.77 -4.98
CA LEU A 148 -8.84 0.17 -5.65
C LEU A 148 -10.05 -0.53 -6.28
N ILE A 149 -9.82 -1.64 -6.98
CA ILE A 149 -10.90 -2.42 -7.62
C ILE A 149 -11.90 -2.89 -6.55
N ILE A 150 -11.38 -3.43 -5.46
CA ILE A 150 -12.21 -4.00 -4.39
C ILE A 150 -12.93 -2.91 -3.59
N ASN A 151 -12.28 -1.78 -3.32
CA ASN A 151 -12.94 -0.61 -2.75
C ASN A 151 -14.10 -0.13 -3.64
N SER A 152 -13.94 -0.16 -4.96
CA SER A 152 -15.00 0.23 -5.91
C SER A 152 -16.17 -0.76 -5.88
N ILE A 153 -15.90 -2.06 -5.79
CA ILE A 153 -16.93 -3.11 -5.60
C ILE A 153 -17.70 -2.87 -4.30
N PHE A 154 -17.01 -2.68 -3.17
CA PHE A 154 -17.65 -2.41 -1.89
C PHE A 154 -18.45 -1.10 -1.86
N LEU A 155 -18.12 -0.11 -2.70
CA LEU A 155 -18.85 1.16 -2.71
C LEU A 155 -20.11 1.11 -3.59
N TYR A 156 -20.03 0.43 -4.74
CA TYR A 156 -21.06 0.53 -5.78
C TYR A 156 -21.91 -0.72 -5.97
N THR A 157 -21.40 -1.91 -5.65
CA THR A 157 -22.11 -3.17 -5.92
C THR A 157 -22.51 -3.90 -4.65
N LEU A 158 -21.64 -3.98 -3.65
CA LEU A 158 -21.88 -4.74 -2.43
C LEU A 158 -21.75 -3.85 -1.19
N ALA A 159 -22.81 -3.70 -0.41
CA ALA A 159 -22.72 -2.95 0.84
C ALA A 159 -21.60 -3.53 1.73
N PRO A 160 -20.65 -2.70 2.22
CA PRO A 160 -19.51 -3.20 2.97
C PRO A 160 -19.98 -3.76 4.31
N SER A 161 -19.81 -5.07 4.51
CA SER A 161 -19.96 -5.69 5.82
C SER A 161 -18.60 -5.83 6.50
N LEU A 162 -18.56 -5.66 7.81
CA LEU A 162 -17.32 -5.70 8.58
C LEU A 162 -16.55 -7.00 8.35
N HIS A 163 -17.26 -8.15 8.32
CA HIS A 163 -16.66 -9.46 8.09
C HIS A 163 -16.03 -9.61 6.70
N LEU A 164 -16.69 -9.11 5.64
CA LEU A 164 -16.13 -9.16 4.29
C LEU A 164 -14.91 -8.27 4.15
N LEU A 165 -14.95 -7.09 4.77
CA LEU A 165 -13.85 -6.13 4.71
C LEU A 165 -12.64 -6.63 5.52
N LEU A 166 -12.86 -7.25 6.68
CA LEU A 166 -11.83 -7.94 7.46
C LEU A 166 -11.25 -9.16 6.71
N GLY A 167 -12.10 -9.96 6.07
CA GLY A 167 -11.65 -11.08 5.24
C GLY A 167 -10.74 -10.60 4.10
N PHE A 168 -11.09 -9.50 3.45
CA PHE A 168 -10.26 -8.88 2.42
C PHE A 168 -8.92 -8.36 2.97
N VAL A 169 -8.92 -7.70 4.13
CA VAL A 169 -7.68 -7.29 4.81
C VAL A 169 -6.81 -8.50 5.14
N GLY A 170 -7.39 -9.60 5.61
CA GLY A 170 -6.67 -10.85 5.85
C GLY A 170 -5.99 -11.38 4.59
N ILE A 171 -6.70 -11.37 3.46
CA ILE A 171 -6.14 -11.75 2.15
C ILE A 171 -4.98 -10.82 1.77
N LEU A 172 -5.12 -9.50 1.94
CA LEU A 172 -4.04 -8.55 1.65
C LEU A 172 -2.80 -8.81 2.50
N ILE A 173 -2.96 -9.14 3.78
CA ILE A 173 -1.85 -9.48 4.67
C ILE A 173 -1.14 -10.75 4.17
N VAL A 174 -1.89 -11.79 3.78
CA VAL A 174 -1.32 -13.02 3.21
C VAL A 174 -0.55 -12.73 1.92
N PHE A 175 -1.12 -11.97 1.00
CA PHE A 175 -0.42 -11.58 -0.24
C PHE A 175 0.82 -10.75 0.04
N ASN A 176 0.78 -9.84 1.03
CA ASN A 176 1.95 -9.07 1.43
C ASN A 176 3.04 -9.96 2.02
N GLY A 177 2.67 -10.93 2.87
CA GLY A 177 3.58 -11.93 3.42
C GLY A 177 4.25 -12.80 2.35
N ILE A 178 3.48 -13.25 1.35
CA ILE A 178 4.00 -13.99 0.19
C ILE A 178 4.98 -13.12 -0.61
N ALA A 179 4.63 -11.86 -0.90
CA ALA A 179 5.50 -10.94 -1.64
C ALA A 179 6.82 -10.67 -0.89
N LEU A 180 6.75 -10.49 0.44
CA LEU A 180 7.93 -10.36 1.30
C LEU A 180 8.78 -11.63 1.27
N PHE A 181 8.15 -12.81 1.40
CA PHE A 181 8.86 -14.08 1.35
C PHE A 181 9.58 -14.30 0.02
N TYR A 182 8.95 -14.00 -1.11
CA TYR A 182 9.58 -14.06 -2.42
C TYR A 182 10.75 -13.08 -2.53
N SER A 183 10.59 -11.84 -2.07
CA SER A 183 11.68 -10.86 -2.06
C SER A 183 12.87 -11.32 -1.19
N TYR A 184 12.60 -11.95 -0.05
CA TYR A 184 13.66 -12.55 0.79
C TYR A 184 14.32 -13.74 0.11
N LYS A 185 13.57 -14.63 -0.54
CA LYS A 185 14.15 -15.78 -1.25
C LYS A 185 15.01 -15.36 -2.43
N THR A 186 14.58 -14.35 -3.20
CA THR A 186 15.31 -13.85 -4.37
C THR A 186 16.60 -13.13 -3.98
N ASN A 187 16.65 -12.43 -2.84
CA ASN A 187 17.85 -11.74 -2.36
C ASN A 187 18.58 -12.52 -1.23
N GLY A 188 18.15 -13.75 -0.95
CA GLY A 188 18.51 -14.51 0.25
C GLY A 188 19.99 -14.83 0.37
N ASN A 189 20.68 -15.15 -0.74
CA ASN A 189 22.11 -15.47 -0.71
C ASN A 189 22.99 -14.30 -0.23
N LEU A 190 22.57 -13.05 -0.47
CA LEU A 190 23.27 -11.86 0.01
C LEU A 190 22.80 -11.43 1.41
N ILE A 191 21.54 -11.71 1.77
CA ILE A 191 21.01 -11.43 3.11
C ILE A 191 21.61 -12.40 4.16
N PHE A 192 21.84 -13.67 3.79
CA PHE A 192 22.45 -14.67 4.68
C PHE A 192 23.92 -14.36 5.03
N SER A 193 24.66 -13.60 4.21
CA SER A 193 26.00 -13.14 4.61
C SER A 193 25.96 -12.09 5.72
N HIS A 194 24.80 -11.46 5.96
CA HIS A 194 24.55 -10.43 6.96
C HIS A 194 23.34 -10.77 7.85
N PHE A 195 23.19 -12.05 8.19
CA PHE A 195 22.01 -12.62 8.87
C PHE A 195 21.63 -11.91 10.19
N PHE A 196 22.62 -11.49 10.98
CA PHE A 196 22.36 -10.79 12.25
C PHE A 196 21.74 -9.40 12.04
N TYR A 197 22.19 -8.67 11.02
CA TYR A 197 21.65 -7.35 10.65
C TYR A 197 20.24 -7.46 10.09
N PHE A 198 19.96 -8.54 9.37
CA PHE A 198 18.62 -8.84 8.87
C PHE A 198 17.62 -9.11 10.01
N ILE A 199 18.01 -9.85 11.04
CA ILE A 199 17.18 -10.09 12.23
C ILE A 199 16.93 -8.78 12.97
N LEU A 200 17.97 -7.96 13.19
CA LEU A 200 17.83 -6.67 13.86
C LEU A 200 16.86 -5.74 13.09
N TYR A 201 16.95 -5.72 11.76
CA TYR A 201 16.03 -5.01 10.88
C TYR A 201 14.57 -5.48 11.04
N LEU A 202 14.32 -6.80 10.96
CA LEU A 202 12.97 -7.37 11.06
C LEU A 202 12.35 -7.06 12.42
N CYS A 203 13.12 -7.26 13.49
CA CYS A 203 12.65 -7.04 14.85
C CYS A 203 12.38 -5.56 15.13
N ALA A 204 13.31 -4.66 14.76
CA ALA A 204 13.22 -3.25 15.12
C ALA A 204 12.26 -2.46 14.22
N LEU A 205 12.25 -2.70 12.91
CA LEU A 205 11.55 -1.84 11.96
C LEU A 205 10.30 -2.46 11.34
N GLU A 206 10.27 -3.79 11.22
CA GLU A 206 9.14 -4.50 10.67
C GLU A 206 8.13 -4.89 11.76
N ILE A 207 8.60 -5.42 12.91
CA ILE A 207 7.73 -5.99 13.96
C ILE A 207 7.45 -4.99 15.11
N SER A 208 8.47 -4.28 15.61
CA SER A 208 8.34 -3.39 16.78
C SER A 208 7.25 -2.31 16.66
N PRO A 209 7.06 -1.62 15.51
CA PRO A 209 6.03 -0.59 15.38
C PRO A 209 4.61 -1.12 15.61
N TYR A 210 4.33 -2.36 15.17
CA TYR A 210 3.03 -2.99 15.39
C TYR A 210 2.80 -3.32 16.87
N ILE A 211 3.86 -3.71 17.60
CA ILE A 211 3.79 -3.97 19.05
C ILE A 211 3.52 -2.68 19.82
N ILE A 212 4.15 -1.57 19.44
CA ILE A 212 3.93 -0.26 20.07
C ILE A 212 2.49 0.21 19.86
N VAL A 213 1.94 0.06 18.64
CA VAL A 213 0.54 0.38 18.36
C VAL A 213 -0.41 -0.50 19.16
N TYR A 214 -0.16 -1.81 19.24
CA TYR A 214 -0.99 -2.72 20.03
C TYR A 214 -1.03 -2.32 21.53
N LYS A 215 0.13 -2.00 22.12
CA LYS A 215 0.26 -1.59 23.52
C LYS A 215 -0.29 -0.18 23.82
N THR A 216 -0.45 0.68 22.80
CA THR A 216 -1.09 1.99 22.99
C THR A 216 -2.61 1.91 22.87
N ILE A 217 -3.13 0.86 22.23
CA ILE A 217 -4.57 0.60 22.10
C ILE A 217 -5.11 -0.27 23.25
N THR A 218 -4.27 -1.13 23.85
CA THR A 218 -4.62 -2.05 24.96
C THR A 218 -4.09 -1.53 26.29
#